data_AF-A0A368SMG3-F1
#
_entry.id   AF-A0A368SMG3-F1
#
_cell.length_a   1.000
_cell.length_b   1.000
_cell.length_c   1.000
_cell.angle_alpha   90.00
_cell.angle_beta   90.00
_cell.angle_gamma   90.00
#
_symmetry.space_group_name_H-M   'P 1'
#
loop_
_entity.id
_entity.type
_entity.pdbx_description
1 polymer ?
#
loop_
_entity_poly.entity_id
_entity_poly.type
_entity_poly.pdbx_seq_one_letter_code
_entity_poly.pdbx_strand_id
1 'polypeptide(L)'
;MTTRFSSWWGKAIRTVPHDLRKGLNSLIILVAWEIWKHQNSCMYEGLAPNLPNLIQVVADECTPWCMVGASKLQELLARSLAPQA
;
A
#
# COMPACT_ATOMS: atom_id res chain seq x y z
N MET A 1 22.73 -5.15 -5.06
CA MET A 1 22.64 -4.11 -4.02
C MET A 1 21.25 -4.14 -3.42
N THR A 2 21.12 -4.60 -2.18
CA THR A 2 19.85 -4.59 -1.44
C THR A 2 19.56 -3.18 -0.95
N THR A 3 18.69 -2.44 -1.64
CA THR A 3 18.21 -1.15 -1.12
C THR A 3 17.35 -1.41 0.10
N ARG A 4 17.73 -0.83 1.25
CA ARG A 4 16.91 -0.90 2.48
C ARG A 4 15.53 -0.31 2.21
N PHE A 5 14.50 -0.93 2.76
CA PHE A 5 13.10 -0.49 2.64
C PHE A 5 12.93 0.99 3.00
N SER A 6 13.58 1.47 4.07
CA SER A 6 13.55 2.88 4.48
C SER A 6 14.14 3.84 3.44
N SER A 7 15.21 3.42 2.75
CA SER A 7 15.83 4.20 1.69
C SER A 7 14.94 4.28 0.44
N TRP A 8 14.34 3.15 0.06
CA TRP A 8 13.34 3.12 -1.02
C TRP A 8 12.12 3.97 -0.69
N TRP A 9 11.57 3.84 0.52
CA TRP A 9 10.40 4.60 0.97
C TRP A 9 10.68 6.10 0.89
N GLY A 10 11.80 6.56 1.47
CA GLY A 10 12.20 7.97 1.40
C GLY A 10 12.31 8.48 -0.04
N LYS A 11 12.80 7.65 -0.98
CA LYS A 11 12.87 8.00 -2.40
C LYS A 11 11.48 8.07 -3.04
N ALA A 12 10.63 7.08 -2.81
CA ALA A 12 9.27 7.00 -3.37
C ALA A 12 8.39 8.18 -2.95
N ILE A 13 8.51 8.63 -1.70
CA ILE A 13 7.77 9.81 -1.21
C ILE A 13 8.28 11.10 -1.83
N ARG A 14 9.58 11.19 -2.15
CA ARG A 14 10.16 12.37 -2.81
C ARG A 14 9.80 12.47 -4.28
N THR A 15 9.47 11.36 -4.94
CA THR A 15 9.07 11.34 -6.37
C THR A 15 7.63 11.79 -6.62
N VAL A 16 6.78 11.83 -5.59
CA VAL A 16 5.39 12.28 -5.73
C VAL A 16 5.20 13.75 -5.30
N PRO A 17 4.22 14.47 -5.89
CA PRO A 17 3.81 15.80 -5.44
C PRO A 17 3.51 15.84 -3.94
N HIS A 18 3.76 16.99 -3.30
CA HIS A 18 3.63 17.16 -1.86
C HIS A 18 2.26 16.71 -1.32
N ASP A 19 1.18 17.05 -2.03
CA ASP A 19 -0.20 16.75 -1.63
C ASP A 19 -0.52 15.25 -1.61
N LEU A 20 0.20 14.45 -2.41
CA LEU A 20 0.02 12.98 -2.51
C LEU A 20 0.89 12.20 -1.53
N ARG A 21 1.90 12.83 -0.92
CA ARG A 21 2.83 12.16 0.00
C ARG A 21 2.13 11.52 1.19
N LYS A 22 1.10 12.19 1.73
CA LYS A 22 0.31 11.64 2.86
C LYS A 22 -0.43 10.37 2.43
N GLY A 23 -1.10 10.40 1.28
CA GLY A 23 -1.78 9.23 0.74
C GLY A 23 -0.83 8.07 0.47
N LEU A 24 0.33 8.35 -0.13
CA LEU A 24 1.32 7.32 -0.44
C LEU A 24 1.95 6.72 0.84
N ASN A 25 2.19 7.51 1.87
CA ASN A 25 2.62 6.98 3.17
C ASN A 25 1.58 6.03 3.77
N SER A 26 0.30 6.40 3.75
CA SER A 26 -0.78 5.54 4.23
C SER A 26 -0.83 4.24 3.44
N LEU A 27 -0.73 4.30 2.10
CA LEU A 27 -0.72 3.11 1.25
C LEU A 27 0.48 2.19 1.54
N ILE A 28 1.68 2.75 1.69
CA ILE A 28 2.89 1.95 2.01
C ILE A 28 2.74 1.25 3.37
N ILE A 29 2.17 1.94 4.37
CA ILE A 29 1.89 1.35 5.69
C ILE A 29 0.86 0.21 5.57
N LEU A 30 -0.23 0.41 4.83
CA LEU A 30 -1.25 -0.62 4.60
C LEU A 30 -0.65 -1.85 3.92
N VAL A 31 0.14 -1.65 2.86
CA VAL A 31 0.83 -2.76 2.17
C VAL A 31 1.78 -3.49 3.12
N ALA A 32 2.58 -2.78 3.90
CA ALA A 32 3.50 -3.39 4.86
C ALA A 32 2.74 -4.16 5.96
N TRP A 33 1.60 -3.63 6.40
CA TRP A 33 0.72 -4.28 7.37
C TRP A 33 0.10 -5.57 6.82
N GLU A 34 -0.42 -5.56 5.60
CA GLU A 34 -0.97 -6.76 4.96
C GLU A 34 0.11 -7.82 4.71
N ILE A 35 1.32 -7.41 4.31
CA ILE A 35 2.46 -8.33 4.19
C ILE A 35 2.75 -9.00 5.53
N TRP A 36 2.79 -8.22 6.61
CA TRP A 36 3.04 -8.76 7.96
C TRP A 36 1.93 -9.73 8.40
N LYS A 37 0.66 -9.36 8.20
CA LYS A 37 -0.50 -10.21 8.51
C LYS A 37 -0.46 -11.52 7.72
N HIS A 38 -0.23 -11.42 6.41
CA HIS A 38 -0.14 -12.57 5.52
C HIS A 38 1.04 -13.48 5.88
N GLN A 39 2.23 -12.93 6.19
CA GLN A 39 3.37 -13.73 6.64
C GLN A 39 3.09 -14.43 7.98
N ASN A 40 2.42 -13.77 8.92
CA ASN A 40 2.01 -14.40 10.17
C ASN A 40 1.03 -15.55 9.95
N SER A 41 0.02 -15.38 9.09
CA SER A 41 -0.90 -16.46 8.72
C SER A 41 -0.16 -17.61 8.01
N CYS A 42 0.76 -17.29 7.11
CA CYS A 42 1.59 -18.26 6.39
C CYS A 42 2.44 -19.10 7.35
N MET A 43 3.07 -18.46 8.34
CA MET A 43 3.86 -19.14 9.38
C MET A 43 2.99 -19.95 10.33
N TYR A 44 1.75 -19.53 10.60
CA TYR A 44 0.83 -20.21 11.50
C TYR A 44 0.13 -21.42 10.84
N GLU A 45 -0.26 -21.30 9.57
CA GLU A 45 -1.04 -22.31 8.83
C GLU A 45 -0.18 -23.18 7.90
N GLY A 46 1.12 -22.91 7.80
CA GLY A 46 2.05 -23.66 6.94
C GLY A 46 1.78 -23.46 5.44
N LEU A 47 1.00 -22.44 5.07
CA LEU A 47 0.68 -22.14 3.68
C LEU A 47 1.91 -21.55 2.96
N ALA A 48 1.90 -21.60 1.63
CA ALA A 48 2.91 -20.93 0.82
C ALA A 48 2.50 -19.47 0.57
N PRO A 49 3.44 -18.51 0.56
CA PRO A 49 3.10 -17.12 0.37
C PRO A 49 2.53 -16.87 -1.03
N ASN A 50 1.30 -16.36 -1.11
CA ASN A 50 0.62 -16.07 -2.37
C ASN A 50 0.57 -14.56 -2.65
N LEU A 51 1.48 -14.08 -3.49
CA LEU A 51 1.59 -12.67 -3.88
C LEU A 51 0.33 -12.12 -4.60
N PRO A 52 -0.26 -12.82 -5.59
CA PRO A 52 -1.54 -12.40 -6.18
C PRO A 52 -2.65 -12.17 -5.14
N ASN A 53 -2.77 -13.09 -4.17
CA ASN A 53 -3.76 -12.97 -3.10
C ASN A 53 -3.50 -11.72 -2.24
N LEU A 54 -2.24 -11.49 -1.87
CA LEU A 54 -1.86 -10.30 -1.10
C LEU A 54 -2.21 -8.99 -1.81
N ILE A 55 -1.96 -8.89 -3.13
CA ILE A 55 -2.30 -7.70 -3.91
C ILE A 55 -3.81 -7.47 -3.92
N GLN A 56 -4.60 -8.53 -4.06
CA GLN A 56 -6.05 -8.45 -4.03
C GLN A 56 -6.56 -8.00 -2.65
N VAL A 57 -6.04 -8.56 -1.56
CA VAL A 57 -6.40 -8.16 -0.19
C VAL A 57 -6.09 -6.69 0.06
N VAL A 58 -4.93 -6.19 -0.39
CA VAL A 58 -4.59 -4.77 -0.28
C VAL A 58 -5.59 -3.89 -1.05
N ALA A 59 -5.98 -4.30 -2.27
CA ALA A 59 -6.97 -3.56 -3.06
C ALA A 59 -8.34 -3.54 -2.38
N ASP A 60 -8.77 -4.68 -1.85
CA ASP A 60 -10.04 -4.83 -1.12
C ASP A 60 -10.03 -4.01 0.18
N GLU A 61 -8.91 -3.94 0.91
CA GLU A 61 -8.77 -3.11 2.11
C GLU A 61 -8.72 -1.60 1.81
N CYS A 62 -8.21 -1.18 0.65
CA CYS A 62 -8.18 0.25 0.31
C CYS A 62 -9.58 0.90 0.28
N THR A 63 -10.60 0.15 -0.13
CA THR A 63 -11.98 0.64 -0.31
C THR A 63 -12.66 0.99 1.04
N PRO A 64 -12.71 0.09 2.04
CA PRO A 64 -13.17 0.41 3.39
C PRO A 64 -12.46 1.62 3.99
N TRP A 65 -11.12 1.69 3.90
CA TRP A 65 -10.36 2.81 4.46
C TRP A 65 -10.75 4.15 3.85
N CYS A 66 -11.04 4.19 2.54
CA CYS A 66 -11.60 5.39 1.90
C CYS A 66 -12.99 5.72 2.47
N MET A 67 -13.85 4.73 2.69
CA MET A 67 -15.19 4.93 3.27
C MET A 67 -15.16 5.43 4.72
N VAL A 68 -14.18 5.02 5.53
CA VAL A 68 -14.04 5.52 6.92
C VAL A 68 -13.34 6.88 7.00
N GLY A 69 -13.07 7.53 5.87
CA GLY A 69 -12.57 8.91 5.83
C GLY A 69 -11.06 9.05 5.62
N ALA A 70 -10.37 8.03 5.08
CA ALA A 70 -8.98 8.18 4.64
C ALA A 70 -8.89 9.04 3.35
N SER A 71 -9.26 10.33 3.45
CA SER A 71 -9.44 11.22 2.30
C SER A 71 -8.17 11.39 1.45
N LYS A 72 -6.99 11.30 2.06
CA LYS A 72 -5.70 11.37 1.33
C LYS A 72 -5.35 10.10 0.58
N LEU A 73 -5.79 8.94 1.07
CA LEU A 73 -5.69 7.68 0.32
C LEU A 73 -6.67 7.69 -0.84
N GLN A 74 -7.90 8.13 -0.60
CA GLN A 74 -8.91 8.29 -1.64
C GLN A 74 -8.47 9.25 -2.75
N GLU A 75 -7.90 10.41 -2.40
CA GLU A 75 -7.36 11.38 -3.36
C GLU A 75 -6.22 10.79 -4.21
N LEU A 76 -5.33 10.01 -3.60
CA LEU A 76 -4.26 9.31 -4.32
C LEU A 76 -4.84 8.30 -5.32
N LEU A 77 -5.78 7.45 -4.87
CA LEU A 77 -6.39 6.41 -5.69
C LEU A 77 -7.18 7.01 -6.86
N ALA A 78 -8.01 8.02 -6.59
CA ALA A 78 -8.75 8.74 -7.62
C ALA A 78 -7.83 9.32 -8.70
N ARG A 79 -6.65 9.84 -8.32
CA ARG A 79 -5.68 10.40 -9.25
C ARG A 79 -4.88 9.34 -10.02
N SER A 80 -4.70 8.15 -9.47
CA SER A 80 -4.11 7.00 -10.19
C SER A 80 -5.07 6.35 -11.18
N LEU A 81 -6.39 6.44 -10.93
CA LEU A 81 -7.44 5.90 -11.79
C LEU A 81 -7.90 6.88 -12.87
N ALA A 82 -7.57 8.17 -12.72
CA ALA A 82 -7.82 9.16 -13.75
C ALA A 82 -6.94 8.85 -14.99
N PRO A 83 -7.51 8.77 -16.20
CA PRO A 83 -6.71 8.66 -17.41
C PRO A 83 -5.76 9.86 -17.49
N GLN A 84 -4.48 9.58 -17.71
CA GLN A 84 -3.48 10.62 -17.90
C GLN A 84 -3.84 11.38 -19.19
N ALA A 85 -4.41 12.57 -19.04
CA ALA A 85 -4.68 13.50 -20.13
C ALA A 85 -3.38 14.11 -20.67
#